data_AF-A0A3N5Q6Z8-F1
#
_entry.id   AF-A0A3N5Q6Z8-F1
#
_cell.length_a   1.000
_cell.length_b   1.000
_cell.length_c   1.000
_cell.angle_alpha   90.00
_cell.angle_beta   90.00
_cell.angle_gamma   90.00
#
_symmetry.space_group_name_H-M   'P 1'
#
loop_
_entity.id
_entity.type
_entity.pdbx_description
1 polymer ?
#
loop_
_entity_poly.entity_id
_entity_poly.type
_entity_poly.pdbx_seq_one_letter_code
_entity_poly.pdbx_strand_id
1 'polypeptide(L)'
;MGTNDAALPTGTGSATGPAPTKPLALPSWQDELRRAVRDPLELLQLLDLPPTALGPPAGTAFPMLVPRGFVARMRKGDAHDQLLRQVWQF
;
A
#
# COMPACT_ATOMS: atom_id res chain seq x y z
N MET A 1 -3.82 36.17 -2.11
CA MET A 1 -3.68 35.03 -1.18
C MET A 1 -4.10 33.78 -1.94
N GLY A 2 -3.14 33.04 -2.50
CA GLY A 2 -3.30 31.64 -2.94
C GLY A 2 -3.98 31.33 -4.27
N THR A 3 -3.80 32.13 -5.32
CA THR A 3 -4.10 31.73 -6.72
C THR A 3 -3.03 30.76 -7.21
N ASN A 4 -3.41 29.52 -7.54
CA ASN A 4 -2.49 28.59 -8.23
C ASN A 4 -2.58 28.87 -9.74
N ASP A 5 -1.90 29.94 -10.15
CA ASP A 5 -1.57 30.29 -11.53
C ASP A 5 -0.06 30.05 -11.70
N ALA A 6 0.30 29.04 -12.48
CA ALA A 6 1.67 28.82 -12.94
C ALA A 6 1.64 28.06 -14.26
N ALA A 7 1.40 28.84 -15.31
CA ALA A 7 2.15 28.87 -16.56
C ALA A 7 2.65 27.53 -17.15
N LEU A 8 2.06 27.19 -18.29
CA LEU A 8 2.79 26.67 -19.44
C LEU A 8 3.90 27.65 -19.84
N PRO A 9 5.11 27.16 -20.15
CA PRO A 9 5.90 27.76 -21.22
C PRO A 9 6.02 26.79 -22.40
N THR A 10 5.57 27.27 -23.56
CA THR A 10 5.95 26.76 -24.87
C THR A 10 7.45 26.90 -25.07
N GLY A 11 8.14 25.77 -25.28
CA GLY A 11 9.54 25.73 -25.67
C GLY A 11 9.71 24.78 -26.85
N THR A 12 9.92 25.35 -28.04
CA THR A 12 10.39 24.62 -29.23
C THR A 12 11.85 24.27 -29.04
N GLY A 13 12.16 22.99 -28.94
CA GLY A 13 13.53 22.46 -28.92
C GLY A 13 13.57 21.09 -29.59
N SER A 14 14.10 21.05 -30.82
CA SER A 14 14.51 19.80 -31.46
C SER A 14 15.61 19.16 -30.63
N ALA A 15 15.30 18.04 -29.99
CA ALA A 15 16.29 17.13 -29.42
C ALA A 15 15.92 15.71 -29.83
N THR A 16 16.85 15.04 -30.51
CA THR A 16 16.86 13.60 -30.74
C THR A 16 16.68 12.89 -29.40
N GLY A 17 15.48 12.33 -29.16
CA GLY A 17 15.15 11.67 -27.90
C GLY A 17 15.66 10.23 -27.85
N PRO A 18 16.21 9.75 -26.71
CA PRO A 18 16.41 8.32 -26.53
C PRO A 18 15.04 7.62 -26.60
N ALA A 19 15.01 6.43 -27.18
CA ALA A 19 13.80 5.61 -27.32
C ALA A 19 12.98 5.60 -26.00
N PRO A 20 11.64 5.67 -26.04
CA PRO A 20 10.83 5.62 -24.83
C PRO A 20 11.10 4.30 -24.12
N THR A 21 11.94 4.34 -23.09
CA THR A 21 12.09 3.25 -22.12
C THR A 21 10.72 3.07 -21.51
N LYS A 22 10.06 1.97 -21.88
CA LYS A 22 8.78 1.55 -21.32
C LYS A 22 8.83 1.82 -19.81
N PRO A 23 8.01 2.75 -19.27
CA PRO A 23 8.06 3.02 -17.84
C PRO A 23 7.83 1.69 -17.14
N LEU A 24 8.69 1.35 -16.18
CA LEU A 24 8.38 0.23 -15.29
C LEU A 24 7.01 0.54 -14.72
N ALA A 25 6.01 -0.24 -15.11
CA ALA A 25 4.64 -0.06 -14.67
C ALA A 25 4.58 -0.42 -13.19
N LEU A 26 4.98 0.53 -12.34
CA LEU A 26 4.74 0.46 -10.92
C LEU A 26 3.21 0.47 -10.75
N PRO A 27 2.66 -0.45 -9.94
CA PRO A 27 1.23 -0.43 -9.66
C PRO A 27 0.86 0.96 -9.16
N SER A 28 -0.21 1.53 -9.72
CA SER A 28 -0.68 2.82 -9.24
C SER A 28 -1.08 2.68 -7.77
N TRP A 29 -0.87 3.71 -6.95
CA TRP A 29 -1.32 3.71 -5.56
C TRP A 29 -2.82 3.39 -5.42
N GLN A 30 -3.61 3.71 -6.46
CA GLN A 30 -5.02 3.36 -6.57
C GLN A 30 -5.24 1.84 -6.71
N ASP A 31 -4.41 1.16 -7.50
CA ASP A 31 -4.47 -0.30 -7.65
C ASP A 31 -4.03 -1.03 -6.37
N GLU A 32 -3.07 -0.47 -5.63
CA GLU A 32 -2.68 -1.00 -4.32
C GLU A 32 -3.84 -0.90 -3.32
N LEU A 33 -4.55 0.24 -3.27
CA LEU A 33 -5.75 0.42 -2.43
C LEU A 33 -6.90 -0.50 -2.85
N ARG A 34 -7.06 -0.77 -4.16
CA ARG A 34 -8.07 -1.72 -4.66
C ARG A 34 -7.80 -3.15 -4.25
N ARG A 35 -6.51 -3.54 -4.20
CA ARG A 35 -6.06 -4.89 -3.83
C ARG A 35 -5.76 -5.04 -2.34
N ALA A 36 -5.96 -3.99 -1.56
CA ALA A 36 -5.69 -4.01 -0.12
C ALA A 36 -6.63 -5.01 0.59
N VAL A 37 -6.07 -5.71 1.56
CA VAL A 37 -6.78 -6.63 2.45
C VAL A 37 -7.63 -5.81 3.39
N ARG A 38 -8.92 -6.14 3.45
CA ARG A 38 -9.91 -5.42 4.28
C ARG A 38 -10.40 -6.22 5.48
N ASP A 39 -10.21 -7.54 5.42
CA ASP A 39 -10.63 -8.47 6.46
C ASP A 39 -9.42 -8.86 7.32
N PRO A 40 -9.48 -8.66 8.65
CA PRO A 40 -8.46 -9.16 9.58
C PRO A 40 -8.21 -10.67 9.44
N LEU A 41 -9.25 -11.46 9.16
CA LEU A 41 -9.15 -12.90 9.00
C LEU A 41 -8.45 -13.30 7.70
N GLU A 42 -8.66 -12.55 6.61
CA GLU A 42 -7.91 -12.72 5.35
C GLU A 42 -6.43 -12.42 5.58
N LEU A 43 -6.11 -11.35 6.33
CA LEU A 43 -4.72 -11.02 6.66
C LEU A 43 -4.03 -12.16 7.42
N LEU A 44 -4.68 -12.69 8.45
CA LEU A 44 -4.13 -13.80 9.25
C LEU A 44 -3.90 -15.05 8.41
N GLN A 45 -4.82 -15.39 7.50
CA GLN A 45 -4.62 -16.49 6.55
C GLN A 45 -3.43 -16.25 5.62
N LEU A 46 -3.26 -15.03 5.11
CA LEU A 46 -2.11 -14.68 4.26
C LEU A 46 -0.77 -14.78 4.99
N LEU A 47 -0.79 -14.52 6.30
CA LEU A 47 0.35 -14.61 7.20
C LEU A 47 0.54 -16.00 7.81
N ASP A 48 -0.33 -16.97 7.52
CA ASP A 48 -0.33 -18.30 8.12
C ASP A 48 -0.32 -18.25 9.67
N LEU A 49 -1.12 -17.32 10.22
CA LEU A 49 -1.26 -17.10 11.65
C LEU A 49 -2.65 -17.55 12.14
N PRO A 50 -2.74 -18.23 13.29
CA PRO A 50 -4.03 -18.59 13.84
C PRO A 50 -4.76 -17.33 14.37
N PRO A 51 -6.11 -17.31 14.34
CA PRO A 51 -6.92 -16.21 14.87
C PRO A 51 -6.65 -15.87 16.33
N THR A 52 -6.13 -16.84 17.09
CA THR A 52 -5.77 -16.72 18.50
C THR A 52 -4.37 -16.16 18.74
N ALA A 53 -3.54 -16.03 17.70
CA ALA A 53 -2.18 -15.49 17.84
C ALA A 53 -2.17 -13.98 18.12
N LEU A 54 -3.22 -13.27 17.67
CA LEU A 54 -3.41 -11.84 17.93
C LEU A 54 -4.69 -11.63 18.74
N GLY A 55 -4.69 -10.61 19.60
CA GLY A 55 -5.90 -10.17 20.29
C GLY A 55 -6.94 -9.60 19.30
N PRO A 56 -8.20 -9.38 19.74
CA PRO A 56 -9.20 -8.76 18.89
C PRO A 56 -8.69 -7.41 18.37
N PRO A 57 -8.91 -7.08 17.08
CA PRO A 57 -8.46 -5.81 16.54
C PRO A 57 -9.15 -4.66 17.29
N ALA A 58 -8.39 -3.63 17.67
CA ALA A 58 -8.92 -2.46 18.37
C ALA A 58 -9.86 -1.68 17.45
N GLY A 59 -11.17 -1.95 17.58
CA GLY A 59 -12.22 -1.21 16.89
C GLY A 59 -12.89 -2.00 15.78
N THR A 60 -14.00 -2.65 16.14
CA THR A 60 -15.01 -3.18 15.20
C THR A 60 -15.69 -2.11 14.34
N ALA A 61 -15.34 -0.83 14.53
CA ALA A 61 -15.99 0.31 13.89
C ALA A 61 -15.31 0.76 12.58
N PHE A 62 -14.05 0.41 12.34
CA PHE A 62 -13.33 0.82 11.13
C PHE A 62 -12.78 -0.39 10.36
N PRO A 63 -13.06 -0.50 9.05
CA PRO A 63 -12.47 -1.55 8.23
C PRO A 63 -10.95 -1.39 8.20
N MET A 64 -10.23 -2.47 8.52
CA MET A 64 -8.79 -2.54 8.32
C MET A 64 -8.49 -2.37 6.83
N LEU A 65 -7.39 -1.70 6.45
CA LEU A 65 -6.98 -1.61 5.05
C LEU A 65 -5.47 -1.76 4.95
N VAL A 66 -5.02 -2.92 4.48
CA VAL A 66 -3.59 -3.25 4.41
C VAL A 66 -3.23 -3.54 2.96
N PRO A 67 -2.43 -2.67 2.31
CA PRO A 67 -1.95 -2.94 0.96
C PRO A 67 -1.20 -4.28 0.90
N ARG A 68 -1.42 -5.08 -0.15
CA ARG A 68 -0.73 -6.38 -0.31
C ARG A 68 0.79 -6.26 -0.36
N GLY A 69 1.33 -5.12 -0.79
CA GLY A 69 2.76 -4.84 -0.72
C GLY A 69 3.31 -4.76 0.71
N PHE A 70 2.49 -4.32 1.68
CA PHE A 70 2.84 -4.36 3.10
C PHE A 70 2.77 -5.78 3.64
N VAL A 71 1.71 -6.53 3.31
CA VAL A 71 1.56 -7.93 3.72
C VAL A 71 2.73 -8.78 3.21
N ALA A 72 3.19 -8.54 1.98
CA ALA A 72 4.34 -9.25 1.41
C ALA A 72 5.67 -8.97 2.15
N ARG A 73 5.76 -7.89 2.92
CA ARG A 73 6.93 -7.56 3.74
C ARG A 73 6.84 -8.12 5.16
N MET A 74 5.65 -8.56 5.60
CA MET A 74 5.45 -9.19 6.90
C MET A 74 5.99 -10.62 6.90
N ARG A 75 6.49 -11.06 8.06
CA ARG A 75 6.93 -12.43 8.31
C ARG A 75 5.72 -13.31 8.57
N LYS A 76 5.54 -14.31 7.71
CA LYS A 76 4.54 -15.37 7.90
C LYS A 76 4.89 -16.20 9.13
N GLY A 77 3.89 -16.54 9.92
CA GLY A 77 4.04 -17.29 11.17
C GLY A 77 4.58 -16.47 12.36
N ASP A 78 4.89 -15.18 12.18
CA ASP A 78 5.42 -14.32 13.25
C ASP A 78 4.37 -13.30 13.73
N ALA A 79 3.68 -13.64 14.82
CA ALA A 79 2.73 -12.74 15.49
C ALA A 79 3.42 -11.53 16.16
N HIS A 80 4.75 -11.57 16.30
CA HIS A 80 5.57 -10.52 16.86
C HIS A 80 6.30 -9.70 15.79
N ASP A 81 5.84 -9.74 14.54
CA ASP A 81 6.35 -8.85 13.51
C ASP A 81 6.02 -7.37 13.86
N GLN A 82 7.03 -6.50 13.76
CA GLN A 82 6.86 -5.06 14.02
C GLN A 82 5.89 -4.40 13.04
N LEU A 83 5.92 -4.80 11.76
CA LEU A 83 5.04 -4.31 10.71
C LEU A 83 3.60 -4.76 10.96
N LEU A 84 3.42 -6.00 11.42
CA LEU A 84 2.11 -6.52 11.81
C LEU A 84 1.56 -5.76 13.01
N ARG A 85 2.36 -5.53 14.05
CA ARG A 85 1.95 -4.73 15.22
C ARG A 85 1.58 -3.28 14.89
N GLN A 86 2.21 -2.69 13.88
CA GLN A 86 1.88 -1.34 13.43
C GLN A 86 0.50 -1.26 12.76
N VAL A 87 0.09 -2.34 12.08
CA VAL A 87 -1.21 -2.44 11.41
C VAL A 87 -2.29 -2.88 12.40
N TRP A 88 -1.96 -3.88 13.22
CA TRP A 88 -2.81 -4.46 14.25
C TRP A 88 -2.64 -3.68 15.56
N GLN A 89 -2.93 -2.37 15.51
CA GLN A 89 -2.93 -1.51 16.68
C GLN A 89 -3.77 -2.18 17.77
N PHE A 90 -3.11 -2.52 18.87
CA PHE A 90 -3.65 -3.26 20.01
C PHE A 90 -4.43 -2.36 20.96
#